data_AF-A0A4Z1CFS8-F1
#
_entry.id   AF-A0A4Z1CFS8-F1
#
_cell.length_a   1.000
_cell.length_b   1.000
_cell.length_c   1.000
_cell.angle_alpha   90.00
_cell.angle_beta   90.00
_cell.angle_gamma   90.00
#
_symmetry.space_group_name_H-M   'P 1'
#
loop_
_entity.id
_entity.type
_entity.pdbx_description
1 polymer ?
#
loop_
_entity_poly.entity_id
_entity_poly.type
_entity_poly.pdbx_seq_one_letter_code
_entity_poly.pdbx_strand_id
1 'polypeptide(L)'
;MQRRDLFKAAPAALFVGALPSVAVAAQSPVMSLFREWQAMNEWLNGSATDGMPRRDFDKLVDARIDIEDRLMAEPAQSASDVVAKMTAYTYFGDEGLPSASRLPQVWAEAKAFMQSEVAS
;
A
#
# COMPACT_ATOMS: atom_id res chain seq x y z
N MET A 1 6.31 -73.63 13.25
CA MET A 1 5.60 -73.39 11.97
C MET A 1 4.85 -72.07 12.12
N GLN A 2 4.92 -71.02 11.30
CA GLN A 2 5.69 -70.60 10.10
C GLN A 2 5.68 -69.04 10.14
N ARG A 3 6.78 -68.29 10.25
CA ARG A 3 7.64 -67.69 9.18
C ARG A 3 6.98 -67.09 7.92
N ARG A 4 5.66 -66.92 7.85
CA ARG A 4 5.02 -66.31 6.67
C ARG A 4 3.82 -65.49 7.12
N ASP A 5 4.08 -64.24 7.49
CA ASP A 5 3.20 -63.07 7.22
C ASP A 5 3.99 -61.76 7.44
N LEU A 6 5.30 -61.82 7.11
CA LEU A 6 6.05 -60.65 6.68
C LEU A 6 5.46 -60.22 5.33
N PHE A 7 5.23 -58.92 5.18
CA PHE A 7 4.71 -58.19 4.01
C PHE A 7 3.20 -57.95 3.99
N LYS A 8 2.77 -56.87 4.66
CA LYS A 8 1.90 -55.87 4.01
C LYS A 8 1.98 -54.50 4.70
N ALA A 9 2.43 -53.54 3.90
CA ALA A 9 2.28 -52.09 4.03
C ALA A 9 3.11 -51.35 5.11
N ALA A 10 4.31 -50.95 4.70
CA ALA A 10 5.02 -49.78 5.21
C ALA A 10 4.35 -48.46 4.68
N PRO A 11 4.76 -47.28 5.17
CA PRO A 11 3.91 -46.13 5.49
C PRO A 11 3.69 -45.15 4.32
N ALA A 12 2.54 -44.49 4.29
CA ALA A 12 2.35 -43.25 3.55
C ALA A 12 2.12 -42.12 4.56
N ALA A 13 3.20 -41.63 5.15
CA ALA A 13 3.22 -40.31 5.75
C ALA A 13 2.90 -39.33 4.60
N LEU A 14 1.66 -38.83 4.59
CA LEU A 14 1.26 -37.76 3.69
C LEU A 14 2.12 -36.55 4.04
N PHE A 15 3.11 -36.30 3.21
CA PHE A 15 3.73 -35.00 3.08
C PHE A 15 2.60 -34.00 2.81
N VAL A 16 2.17 -33.28 3.85
CA VAL A 16 1.50 -32.00 3.70
C VAL A 16 2.56 -31.08 3.11
N GLY A 17 2.71 -31.17 1.79
CA GLY A 17 3.51 -30.24 1.03
C GLY A 17 2.94 -28.85 1.31
N ALA A 18 3.78 -27.99 1.89
CA ALA A 18 3.54 -26.56 1.90
C ALA A 18 3.36 -26.13 0.45
N LEU A 19 2.11 -26.05 -0.01
CA LEU A 19 1.80 -25.27 -1.19
C LEU A 19 2.28 -23.85 -0.84
N PRO A 20 3.13 -23.21 -1.66
CA PRO A 20 3.34 -21.79 -1.51
C PRO A 20 1.95 -21.19 -1.61
N SER A 21 1.48 -20.62 -0.50
CA SER A 21 0.34 -19.73 -0.54
C SER A 21 0.74 -18.69 -1.57
N VAL A 22 0.10 -18.71 -2.74
CA VAL A 22 0.04 -17.52 -3.58
C VAL A 22 -0.78 -16.57 -2.74
N ALA A 23 -0.10 -15.89 -1.81
CA ALA A 23 -0.63 -14.73 -1.16
C ALA A 23 -0.99 -13.82 -2.32
N VAL A 24 -2.29 -13.72 -2.61
CA VAL A 24 -2.82 -12.51 -3.24
C VAL A 24 -2.23 -11.42 -2.37
N ALA A 25 -1.18 -10.75 -2.86
CA ALA A 25 -0.41 -9.84 -2.04
C ALA A 25 -1.42 -8.86 -1.48
N ALA A 26 -1.69 -8.99 -0.17
CA ALA A 26 -2.68 -8.17 0.48
C ALA A 26 -2.25 -6.74 0.19
N GLN A 27 -3.16 -6.01 -0.43
CA GLN A 27 -2.87 -4.65 -0.86
C GLN A 27 -2.37 -3.86 0.33
N SER A 28 -1.23 -3.19 0.18
CA SER A 28 -0.63 -2.47 1.30
C SER A 28 -1.63 -1.43 1.84
N PRO A 29 -1.59 -1.11 3.14
CA PRO A 29 -2.40 -0.04 3.71
C PRO A 29 -2.24 1.29 2.97
N VAL A 30 -1.02 1.62 2.54
CA VAL A 30 -0.71 2.81 1.71
C VAL A 30 -1.49 2.77 0.40
N MET A 31 -1.48 1.65 -0.31
CA MET A 31 -2.22 1.54 -1.57
C MET A 31 -3.74 1.61 -1.34
N SER A 32 -4.25 1.19 -0.19
CA SER A 32 -5.65 1.39 0.22
C SER A 32 -6.01 2.87 0.32
N LEU A 33 -5.24 3.61 1.12
CA LEU A 33 -5.41 5.05 1.31
C LEU A 33 -5.22 5.82 0.00
N PHE A 34 -4.29 5.40 -0.86
CA PHE A 34 -4.07 6.03 -2.15
C PHE A 34 -5.29 5.93 -3.07
N ARG A 35 -5.98 4.77 -3.11
CA ARG A 35 -7.23 4.65 -3.88
C ARG A 35 -8.37 5.46 -3.29
N GLU A 36 -8.48 5.53 -1.96
CA GLU A 36 -9.44 6.39 -1.26
C GLU A 36 -9.23 7.87 -1.65
N TRP A 37 -7.98 8.33 -1.57
CA TRP A 37 -7.57 9.66 -2.01
C TRP A 37 -7.86 9.90 -3.49
N GLN A 38 -7.50 8.97 -4.37
CA GLN A 38 -7.70 9.10 -5.81
C GLN A 38 -9.18 9.27 -6.16
N ALA A 39 -10.05 8.44 -5.57
CA ALA A 39 -11.49 8.53 -5.78
C ALA A 39 -12.07 9.87 -5.26
N MET A 40 -11.64 10.32 -4.07
CA MET A 40 -12.07 11.60 -3.52
C MET A 40 -11.58 12.78 -4.36
N ASN A 41 -10.33 12.74 -4.83
CA ASN A 41 -9.74 13.77 -5.67
C ASN A 41 -10.40 13.84 -7.05
N GLU A 42 -10.69 12.70 -7.68
CA GLU A 42 -11.42 12.67 -8.96
C GLU A 42 -12.84 13.22 -8.79
N TRP A 43 -13.54 12.84 -7.71
CA TRP A 43 -14.88 13.36 -7.43
C TRP A 43 -14.89 14.86 -7.15
N LEU A 44 -13.93 15.36 -6.35
CA LEU A 44 -13.78 16.78 -6.02
C LEU A 44 -13.53 17.64 -7.26
N ASN A 45 -12.75 17.13 -8.23
CA ASN A 45 -12.41 17.82 -9.47
C ASN A 45 -13.36 17.49 -10.63
N GLY A 46 -14.40 16.70 -10.39
CA GLY A 46 -15.42 16.34 -11.37
C GLY A 46 -16.64 17.26 -11.32
N SER A 47 -17.60 17.02 -12.20
CA SER A 47 -18.83 17.83 -12.28
C SER A 47 -19.77 17.69 -11.07
N ALA A 48 -19.51 16.72 -10.17
CA ALA A 48 -20.31 16.51 -8.98
C ALA A 48 -20.23 17.66 -7.97
N THR A 49 -19.18 18.49 -8.05
CA THR A 49 -18.98 19.67 -7.21
C THR A 49 -19.28 20.98 -7.93
N ASP A 50 -19.75 20.94 -9.20
CA ASP A 50 -20.08 22.13 -9.98
C ASP A 50 -21.19 22.94 -9.31
N GLY A 51 -20.92 24.24 -9.11
CA GLY A 51 -21.88 25.16 -8.47
C GLY A 51 -22.05 24.94 -6.96
N MET A 52 -21.26 24.05 -6.34
CA MET A 52 -21.27 23.87 -4.89
C MET A 52 -20.85 25.18 -4.17
N PRO A 53 -21.54 25.57 -3.08
CA PRO A 53 -21.10 26.70 -2.28
C PRO A 53 -19.67 26.50 -1.78
N ARG A 54 -18.85 27.55 -1.88
CA ARG A 54 -17.42 27.48 -1.52
C ARG A 54 -17.16 26.89 -0.14
N ARG A 55 -17.96 27.28 0.86
CA ARG A 55 -17.86 26.78 2.23
C ARG A 55 -18.05 25.26 2.34
N ASP A 56 -18.91 24.67 1.52
CA ASP A 56 -19.16 23.23 1.55
C ASP A 56 -18.08 22.48 0.76
N PHE A 57 -17.58 23.07 -0.32
CA PHE A 57 -16.41 22.58 -1.04
C PHE A 57 -15.17 22.54 -0.14
N ASP A 58 -14.90 23.60 0.62
CA ASP A 58 -13.74 23.68 1.52
C ASP A 58 -13.75 22.54 2.57
N LYS A 59 -14.92 22.15 3.10
CA LYS A 59 -15.01 21.00 4.03
C LYS A 59 -14.64 19.67 3.37
N LEU A 60 -14.94 19.51 2.09
CA LEU A 60 -14.60 18.31 1.34
C LEU A 60 -13.11 18.27 0.99
N VAL A 61 -12.53 19.45 0.74
CA VAL A 61 -11.06 19.60 0.63
C VAL A 61 -10.39 19.24 1.95
N ASP A 62 -10.89 19.71 3.09
CA ASP A 62 -10.37 19.33 4.40
C ASP A 62 -10.43 17.81 4.62
N ALA A 63 -11.53 17.17 4.25
CA ALA A 63 -11.66 15.71 4.32
C ALA A 63 -10.66 14.97 3.40
N ARG A 64 -10.33 15.52 2.22
CA ARG A 64 -9.26 14.97 1.36
C ARG A 64 -7.89 15.13 2.01
N ILE A 65 -7.62 16.29 2.62
CA ILE A 65 -6.36 16.56 3.35
C ILE A 65 -6.19 15.57 4.50
N ASP A 66 -7.25 15.23 5.24
CA ASP A 66 -7.19 14.20 6.29
C ASP A 66 -6.75 12.83 5.74
N ILE A 67 -7.16 12.47 4.51
CA ILE A 67 -6.70 11.24 3.84
C ILE A 67 -5.22 11.35 3.47
N GLU A 68 -4.78 12.51 2.97
CA GLU A 68 -3.36 12.77 2.64
C GLU A 68 -2.47 12.66 3.88
N ASP A 69 -2.89 13.24 5.01
CA ASP A 69 -2.17 13.15 6.27
C ASP A 69 -2.06 11.69 6.75
N ARG A 70 -3.15 10.92 6.68
CA ARG A 70 -3.15 9.47 6.97
C ARG A 70 -2.20 8.72 6.03
N LEU A 71 -2.25 9.02 4.73
CA LEU A 71 -1.41 8.40 3.71
C LEU A 71 0.08 8.66 3.98
N MET A 72 0.45 9.88 4.35
CA MET A 72 1.85 10.22 4.64
C MET A 72 2.35 9.61 5.95
N ALA A 73 1.46 9.40 6.92
CA ALA A 73 1.79 8.77 8.21
C ALA A 73 1.93 7.24 8.12
N GLU A 74 1.19 6.58 7.22
CA GLU A 74 1.18 5.12 7.09
C GLU A 74 2.52 4.58 6.55
N PRO A 75 3.23 3.66 7.23
CA PRO A 75 4.55 3.19 6.76
C PRO A 75 4.54 2.54 5.37
N ALA A 76 5.48 2.93 4.52
CA ALA A 76 5.67 2.28 3.22
C ALA A 76 6.25 0.87 3.36
N GLN A 77 5.68 -0.10 2.63
CA GLN A 77 6.09 -1.52 2.59
C GLN A 77 6.74 -1.91 1.27
N SER A 78 6.61 -1.06 0.24
CA SER A 78 7.23 -1.23 -1.07
C SER A 78 7.64 0.10 -1.70
N ALA A 79 8.48 0.07 -2.74
CA ALA A 79 8.78 1.26 -3.54
C ALA A 79 7.51 1.88 -4.15
N SER A 80 6.54 1.05 -4.54
CA SER A 80 5.24 1.51 -5.04
C SER A 80 4.47 2.35 -4.01
N ASP A 81 4.58 2.02 -2.72
CA ASP A 81 3.95 2.81 -1.65
C ASP A 81 4.57 4.21 -1.54
N VAL A 82 5.90 4.30 -1.64
CA VAL A 82 6.60 5.59 -1.63
C VAL A 82 6.19 6.44 -2.84
N VAL A 83 6.10 5.84 -4.03
CA VAL A 83 5.63 6.52 -5.24
C VAL A 83 4.18 6.97 -5.09
N ALA A 84 3.29 6.14 -4.53
CA ALA A 84 1.90 6.50 -4.29
C ALA A 84 1.78 7.70 -3.34
N LYS A 85 2.53 7.71 -2.24
CA LYS A 85 2.60 8.85 -1.31
C LYS A 85 3.04 10.13 -2.01
N MET A 86 4.15 10.09 -2.76
CA MET A 86 4.65 11.25 -3.50
C MET A 86 3.64 11.75 -4.53
N THR A 87 3.00 10.83 -5.26
CA THR A 87 2.01 11.15 -6.28
C THR A 87 0.80 11.86 -5.69
N ALA A 88 0.28 11.36 -4.56
CA ALA A 88 -0.87 11.97 -3.90
C ALA A 88 -0.54 13.36 -3.35
N TYR A 89 0.56 13.49 -2.60
CA TYR A 89 0.93 14.74 -1.94
C TYR A 89 1.32 15.85 -2.91
N THR A 90 1.81 15.49 -4.10
CA THR A 90 2.17 16.46 -5.15
C THR A 90 1.07 16.69 -6.17
N TYR A 91 -0.09 16.04 -6.04
CA TYR A 91 -1.13 16.02 -7.07
C TYR A 91 -0.57 15.72 -8.46
N PHE A 92 0.15 14.60 -8.59
CA PHE A 92 0.81 14.21 -9.84
C PHE A 92 1.84 15.24 -10.36
N GLY A 93 2.39 16.08 -9.49
CA GLY A 93 3.43 17.07 -9.80
C GLY A 93 2.95 18.52 -9.92
N ASP A 94 1.66 18.78 -9.71
CA ASP A 94 1.11 20.14 -9.66
C ASP A 94 1.60 20.93 -8.42
N GLU A 95 1.94 20.22 -7.34
CA GLU A 95 2.46 20.77 -6.09
C GLU A 95 3.85 20.22 -5.75
N GLY A 96 4.67 21.03 -5.07
CA GLY A 96 6.04 20.67 -4.71
C GLY A 96 6.14 19.67 -3.55
N LEU A 97 7.23 18.88 -3.52
CA LEU A 97 7.53 17.99 -2.39
C LEU A 97 8.04 18.77 -1.16
N PRO A 98 7.65 18.36 0.06
CA PRO A 98 8.16 18.98 1.28
C PRO A 98 9.63 18.63 1.53
N SER A 99 10.36 19.55 2.15
CA SER A 99 11.76 19.32 2.53
C SER A 99 11.91 18.16 3.51
N ALA A 100 13.12 17.60 3.61
CA ALA A 100 13.45 16.56 4.59
C ALA A 100 13.22 16.97 6.06
N SER A 101 13.27 18.28 6.37
CA SER A 101 12.95 18.80 7.69
C SER A 101 11.44 18.82 7.98
N ARG A 102 10.62 19.01 6.94
CA ARG A 102 9.16 19.12 7.07
C ARG A 102 8.48 17.74 7.06
N LEU A 103 9.04 16.79 6.31
CA LEU A 103 8.47 15.44 6.20
C LEU A 103 9.55 14.35 6.28
N PRO A 104 10.28 14.24 7.40
CA PRO A 104 11.44 13.35 7.51
C PRO A 104 11.11 11.87 7.24
N GLN A 105 9.90 11.42 7.56
CA GLN A 105 9.47 10.05 7.39
C GLN A 105 9.49 9.58 5.93
N VAL A 106 8.98 10.36 4.97
CA VAL A 106 8.93 9.94 3.55
C VAL A 106 10.34 9.82 2.97
N TRP A 107 11.25 10.70 3.40
CA TRP A 107 12.63 10.70 2.94
C TRP A 107 13.46 9.59 3.59
N ALA A 108 13.11 9.18 4.81
CA ALA A 108 13.70 8.00 5.45
C ALA A 108 13.26 6.71 4.73
N GLU A 109 11.98 6.59 4.39
CA GLU A 109 11.44 5.46 3.63
C GLU A 109 12.10 5.35 2.25
N ALA A 110 12.14 6.45 1.49
CA ALA A 110 12.77 6.48 0.16
C ALA A 110 14.24 6.01 0.20
N LYS A 111 15.01 6.46 1.22
CA LYS A 111 16.40 6.02 1.42
C LYS A 111 16.49 4.53 1.72
N ALA A 112 15.63 4.00 2.59
CA ALA A 112 15.62 2.59 2.93
C ALA A 112 15.37 1.70 1.71
N PHE A 113 14.43 2.10 0.84
CA PHE A 113 14.17 1.37 -0.41
C PHE A 113 15.35 1.41 -1.37
N MET A 114 15.94 2.58 -1.62
CA MET A 114 17.12 2.71 -2.47
C MET A 114 18.29 1.83 -1.98
N GLN A 115 18.43 1.66 -0.67
CA GLN A 115 19.48 0.79 -0.09
C GLN A 115 19.15 -0.70 -0.21
N SER A 116 17.87 -1.08 -0.14
CA SER A 116 17.43 -2.46 -0.28
C SER A 116 17.60 -3.02 -1.69
N GLU A 117 17.45 -2.18 -2.73
CA GLU A 117 17.62 -2.58 -4.13
C GLU A 117 19.09 -2.81 -4.50
N VAL A 118 20.02 -2.07 -3.90
CA VAL A 118 21.47 -2.23 -4.15
C VAL A 118 22.02 -3.51 -3.53
N ALA A 119 21.33 -4.07 -2.54
CA ALA A 119 21.75 -5.28 -1.83
C ALA A 119 21.20 -6.59 -2.45
N SER A 120 20.37 -6.51 -3.50
CA SER A 120 19.77 -7.64 -4.22
C SER A 120 20.42 -7.86 -5.58
#